data_AF-A0A1G2JNV8-F1
#
_entry.id   AF-A0A1G2JNV8-F1
#
_cell.length_a   1.000
_cell.length_b   1.000
_cell.length_c   1.000
_cell.angle_alpha   90.00
_cell.angle_beta   90.00
_cell.angle_gamma   90.00
#
_symmetry.space_group_name_H-M   'P 1'
#
loop_
_entity.id
_entity.type
_entity.pdbx_description
1 polymer ?
#
loop_
_entity_poly.entity_id
_entity_poly.type
_entity_poly.pdbx_seq_one_letter_code
_entity_poly.pdbx_strand_id
1 'polypeptide(L)'
;MIFDKFKRSNDSGFAPRPKVQGNWKCADCGTTITELPFEPSDGKPVHCKDCWKKNRPQRNDGFSPRPKVQGNWKCSDCGTEITELPFEPAADRPIYCRDCWKKNAPAKFSR
;
A
#
# COMPACT_ATOMS: atom_id res chain seq x y z
N MET A 1 18.23 37.38 30.08
CA MET A 1 17.94 35.96 29.80
C MET A 1 16.46 35.76 30.02
N ILE A 2 15.71 35.28 29.02
CA ILE A 2 14.55 34.38 29.10
C ILE A 2 14.09 34.23 27.64
N PHE A 3 14.63 33.20 26.99
CA PHE A 3 14.17 32.76 25.68
C PHE A 3 12.85 32.03 25.91
N ASP A 4 11.75 32.68 25.57
CA ASP A 4 10.43 32.06 25.64
C ASP A 4 10.41 30.84 24.72
N LYS A 5 10.30 29.72 25.42
CA LYS A 5 10.14 28.34 24.99
C LYS A 5 9.19 28.26 23.79
N PHE A 6 9.77 28.23 22.59
CA PHE A 6 9.13 27.74 21.37
C PHE A 6 8.70 26.29 21.66
N LYS A 7 7.47 26.08 22.14
CA LYS A 7 6.90 24.74 22.22
C LYS A 7 6.70 24.27 20.78
N ARG A 8 7.67 23.48 20.31
CA ARG A 8 7.53 22.59 19.16
C ARG A 8 6.34 21.67 19.42
N SER A 9 5.18 22.01 18.87
CA SER A 9 4.07 21.07 18.72
C SER A 9 4.56 19.97 17.79
N ASN A 10 4.67 18.75 18.32
CA ASN A 10 4.91 17.55 17.55
C ASN A 10 3.60 17.18 16.84
N ASP A 11 3.19 17.98 15.84
CA ASP A 11 2.06 17.66 14.98
C ASP A 11 2.54 16.66 13.93
N SER A 12 2.58 15.39 14.34
CA SER A 12 2.67 14.26 13.42
C SER A 12 1.41 14.31 12.56
N GLY A 13 1.48 14.93 11.38
CA GLY A 13 0.38 15.27 10.48
C GLY A 13 -0.55 14.11 10.08
N PHE A 14 -1.36 13.64 11.02
CA PHE A 14 -2.42 12.66 10.85
C PHE A 14 -3.63 13.17 11.65
N ALA A 15 -4.23 14.25 11.17
CA ALA A 15 -5.52 14.67 11.70
C ALA A 15 -6.51 13.48 11.59
N PRO A 16 -7.26 13.15 12.65
CA PRO A 16 -8.22 12.05 12.60
C PRO A 16 -9.24 12.31 11.49
N ARG A 17 -9.52 11.27 10.69
CA ARG A 17 -10.59 11.37 9.69
C ARG A 17 -11.91 11.72 10.37
N PRO A 18 -12.64 12.75 9.93
CA PRO A 18 -13.92 13.09 10.51
C PRO A 18 -14.90 11.94 10.32
N LYS A 19 -15.75 11.72 11.32
CA LYS A 19 -16.77 10.68 11.32
C LYS A 19 -18.15 11.32 11.33
N VAL A 20 -19.09 10.70 10.63
CA VAL A 20 -20.48 11.15 10.50
C VAL A 20 -21.32 10.37 11.50
N GLN A 21 -22.09 11.09 12.33
CA GLN A 21 -23.06 10.49 13.25
C GLN A 21 -24.41 10.32 12.54
N GLY A 22 -25.15 9.26 12.85
CA GLY A 22 -26.45 8.99 12.24
C GLY A 22 -27.15 7.77 12.84
N ASN A 23 -28.13 7.23 12.13
CA ASN A 23 -28.85 6.03 12.52
C ASN A 23 -29.12 5.18 11.28
N TRP A 24 -28.19 4.28 10.98
CA TRP A 24 -28.27 3.39 9.81
C TRP A 24 -28.44 1.95 10.24
N LYS A 25 -29.00 1.13 9.36
CA LYS A 25 -29.13 -0.31 9.57
C LYS A 25 -28.07 -1.04 8.77
N CYS A 26 -27.34 -1.95 9.42
CA CYS A 26 -26.46 -2.88 8.74
C CYS A 26 -27.27 -3.76 7.79
N ALA A 27 -26.89 -3.80 6.51
CA ALA A 27 -27.59 -4.60 5.50
C ALA A 27 -27.55 -6.10 5.77
N ASP A 28 -26.53 -6.61 6.46
CA ASP A 28 -26.37 -8.05 6.73
C ASP A 28 -27.02 -8.51 8.04
N CYS A 29 -26.84 -7.75 9.12
CA CYS A 29 -27.22 -8.19 10.48
C CYS A 29 -28.30 -7.33 11.13
N GLY A 30 -28.73 -6.23 10.50
CA GLY A 30 -29.77 -5.33 11.03
C GLY A 30 -29.36 -4.47 12.23
N THR A 31 -28.15 -4.64 12.78
CA THR A 31 -27.64 -3.82 13.88
C THR A 31 -27.63 -2.35 13.52
N THR A 32 -28.02 -1.50 14.47
CA THR A 32 -27.96 -0.04 14.32
C THR A 32 -26.52 0.45 14.33
N ILE A 33 -26.16 1.27 13.36
CA ILE A 33 -24.85 1.91 13.22
C ILE A 33 -25.06 3.41 13.49
N THR A 34 -24.34 3.93 14.48
CA THR A 34 -24.46 5.34 14.90
C THR A 34 -23.36 6.23 14.34
N GLU A 35 -22.26 5.65 13.87
CA GLU A 35 -21.08 6.39 13.44
C GLU A 35 -20.43 5.71 12.23
N LEU A 36 -20.09 6.51 11.21
CA LEU A 36 -19.42 6.05 10.00
C LEU A 36 -18.22 6.95 9.65
N PRO A 37 -17.13 6.40 9.08
CA PRO A 37 -15.98 7.18 8.62
C PRO A 37 -16.19 7.80 7.21
N PHE A 38 -17.41 7.73 6.67
CA PHE A 38 -17.79 8.24 5.36
C PHE A 38 -19.27 8.64 5.36
N GLU A 39 -19.67 9.49 4.43
CA GLU A 39 -21.07 9.79 4.15
C GLU A 39 -21.70 8.64 3.34
N PRO A 40 -22.81 8.04 3.80
CA PRO A 40 -23.55 7.05 3.02
C PRO A 40 -24.01 7.62 1.69
N SER A 41 -23.86 6.85 0.62
CA SER A 41 -24.36 7.21 -0.71
C SER A 41 -25.66 6.46 -1.02
N ASP A 42 -26.57 7.10 -1.74
CA ASP A 42 -27.76 6.43 -2.26
C ASP A 42 -27.39 5.25 -3.16
N GLY A 43 -28.06 4.11 -2.94
CA GLY A 43 -27.84 2.88 -3.73
C GLY A 43 -26.72 1.95 -3.22
N LYS A 44 -26.01 2.27 -2.13
CA LYS A 44 -25.02 1.37 -1.52
C LYS A 44 -25.42 0.94 -0.11
N PRO A 45 -25.55 -0.37 0.18
CA PRO A 45 -25.85 -0.84 1.53
C PRO A 45 -24.73 -0.53 2.52
N VAL A 46 -25.11 0.02 3.67
CA VAL A 46 -24.20 0.28 4.79
C VAL A 46 -24.01 -1.01 5.59
N HIS A 47 -22.77 -1.29 5.97
CA HIS A 47 -22.41 -2.47 6.76
C HIS A 47 -21.74 -2.05 8.07
N CYS A 48 -22.03 -2.76 9.16
CA CYS A 48 -21.32 -2.54 10.42
C CYS A 48 -19.86 -3.00 10.28
N LYS A 49 -19.01 -2.60 11.24
CA LYS A 49 -17.58 -2.92 11.22
C LYS A 49 -17.30 -4.42 11.10
N ASP A 50 -18.12 -5.26 11.75
CA ASP A 50 -17.94 -6.71 11.76
C ASP A 50 -18.36 -7.34 10.45
N CYS A 51 -19.53 -6.97 9.91
CA CYS A 51 -20.02 -7.42 8.61
C CYS A 51 -19.08 -6.98 7.48
N TRP A 52 -18.60 -5.73 7.51
CA TRP A 52 -17.62 -5.26 6.56
C TRP A 52 -16.31 -6.05 6.65
N LYS A 53 -15.82 -6.35 7.85
CA LYS A 53 -14.60 -7.17 8.03
C LYS A 53 -14.79 -8.59 7.53
N LYS A 54 -15.96 -9.19 7.77
CA LYS A 54 -16.31 -10.55 7.32
C LYS A 54 -16.40 -10.65 5.80
N ASN A 55 -17.00 -9.64 5.16
CA ASN A 55 -17.22 -9.62 3.71
C ASN A 55 -16.05 -8.97 2.94
N ARG A 56 -15.05 -8.44 3.66
CA ARG A 56 -13.88 -7.87 3.02
C ARG A 56 -13.20 -8.98 2.22
N PRO A 57 -12.90 -8.76 0.93
CA PRO A 57 -12.14 -9.74 0.18
C PRO A 57 -10.86 -10.01 0.95
N GLN A 58 -10.59 -11.29 1.23
CA GLN A 58 -9.29 -11.74 1.70
C GLN A 58 -8.29 -11.12 0.72
N ARG A 59 -7.52 -10.15 1.21
CA ARG A 59 -6.34 -9.72 0.48
C ARG A 59 -5.48 -10.96 0.51
N ASN A 60 -5.46 -11.70 -0.60
CA ASN A 60 -4.46 -12.74 -0.83
C ASN A 60 -3.14 -12.05 -0.54
N ASP A 61 -2.59 -12.31 0.65
CA ASP A 61 -1.34 -11.73 1.14
C ASP A 61 -0.38 -11.87 -0.02
N GLY A 62 0.03 -10.75 -0.63
CA GLY A 62 0.52 -10.60 -2.02
C GLY A 62 1.78 -11.40 -2.38
N PHE A 63 1.70 -12.70 -2.15
CA PHE A 63 2.70 -13.75 -2.13
C PHE A 63 2.26 -14.88 -3.07
N SER A 64 1.22 -14.65 -3.86
CA SER A 64 1.07 -15.37 -5.12
C SER A 64 2.37 -15.16 -5.90
N PRO A 65 3.11 -16.23 -6.28
CA PRO A 65 4.36 -16.10 -7.00
C PRO A 65 4.15 -15.22 -8.23
N ARG A 66 4.89 -14.11 -8.32
CA ARG A 66 4.87 -13.33 -9.56
C ARG A 66 5.47 -14.20 -10.67
N PRO A 67 4.85 -14.25 -11.86
CA PRO A 67 5.44 -14.95 -12.99
C PRO A 67 6.81 -14.34 -13.29
N LYS A 68 7.77 -15.20 -13.58
CA LYS A 68 9.14 -14.80 -13.94
C LYS A 68 9.42 -15.23 -15.38
N VAL A 69 10.21 -14.43 -16.07
CA VAL A 69 10.62 -14.66 -17.45
C VAL A 69 11.97 -15.38 -17.43
N GLN A 70 12.04 -16.55 -18.07
CA GLN A 70 13.29 -17.26 -18.29
C GLN A 70 13.95 -16.78 -19.59
N GLY A 71 15.26 -16.69 -19.63
CA GLY A 71 16.01 -16.27 -20.81
C GLY A 71 17.51 -16.33 -20.60
N ASN A 72 18.28 -15.72 -21.49
CA ASN A 72 19.73 -15.63 -21.38
C ASN A 72 20.14 -14.18 -21.62
N TRP A 73 20.41 -13.45 -20.55
CA TRP A 73 20.85 -12.04 -20.59
C TRP A 73 22.18 -11.87 -19.88
N LYS A 74 22.88 -10.77 -20.16
CA LYS A 74 24.12 -10.40 -19.48
C LYS A 74 23.91 -9.12 -18.68
N CYS A 75 24.40 -9.11 -17.44
CA CYS A 75 24.40 -7.92 -16.61
C CYS A 75 25.23 -6.80 -17.27
N SER A 76 24.66 -5.60 -17.41
CA SER A 76 25.32 -4.46 -18.05
C SER A 76 26.55 -3.96 -17.30
N ASP A 77 26.68 -4.23 -15.99
CA ASP A 77 27.82 -3.78 -15.18
C ASP A 77 28.94 -4.82 -15.06
N CYS A 78 28.58 -6.09 -14.82
CA CYS A 78 29.55 -7.13 -14.45
C CYS A 78 29.62 -8.30 -15.44
N GLY A 79 28.76 -8.34 -16.46
CA GLY A 79 28.73 -9.39 -17.47
C GLY A 79 28.19 -10.76 -17.01
N THR A 80 27.86 -10.92 -15.72
CA THR A 80 27.26 -12.15 -15.18
C THR A 80 25.97 -12.51 -15.92
N GLU A 81 25.79 -13.80 -16.16
CA GLU A 81 24.62 -14.33 -16.85
C GLU A 81 23.38 -14.30 -15.96
N ILE A 82 22.26 -13.89 -16.54
CA ILE A 82 20.97 -13.78 -15.88
C ILE A 82 20.02 -14.68 -16.64
N THR A 83 19.49 -15.69 -15.94
CA THR A 83 18.58 -16.68 -16.53
C THR A 83 17.11 -16.40 -16.24
N GLU A 84 16.84 -15.54 -15.26
CA GLU A 84 15.49 -15.32 -14.74
C GLU A 84 15.30 -13.85 -14.33
N LEU A 85 14.19 -13.24 -14.78
CA LEU A 85 13.81 -11.87 -14.44
C LEU A 85 12.35 -11.78 -13.97
N PRO A 86 12.03 -10.89 -13.01
CA PRO A 86 10.66 -10.67 -12.57
C PRO A 86 9.85 -9.74 -13.50
N PHE A 87 10.42 -9.37 -14.66
CA PHE A 87 9.84 -8.49 -15.67
C PHE A 87 10.33 -8.88 -17.05
N GLU A 88 9.61 -8.46 -18.10
CA GLU A 88 10.06 -8.56 -19.48
C GLU A 88 11.14 -7.50 -19.76
N PRO A 89 12.33 -7.88 -20.22
CA PRO A 89 13.39 -6.93 -20.52
C PRO A 89 13.05 -6.09 -21.76
N ALA A 90 13.36 -4.80 -21.70
CA ALA A 90 13.19 -3.87 -22.82
C ALA A 90 14.54 -3.57 -23.49
N ALA A 91 14.56 -3.35 -24.81
CA ALA A 91 15.80 -3.14 -25.56
C ALA A 91 16.47 -1.78 -25.26
N ASP A 92 15.73 -0.81 -24.71
CA ASP A 92 16.19 0.54 -24.40
C ASP A 92 16.86 0.66 -23.01
N ARG A 93 16.81 -0.39 -22.17
CA ARG A 93 17.25 -0.32 -20.76
C ARG A 93 18.29 -1.38 -20.41
N PRO A 94 19.31 -1.03 -19.61
CA PRO A 94 20.29 -1.99 -19.13
C PRO A 94 19.66 -2.99 -18.16
N ILE A 95 20.09 -4.25 -18.26
CA ILE A 95 19.67 -5.34 -17.37
C ILE A 95 20.75 -5.53 -16.31
N TYR A 96 20.35 -5.57 -15.04
CA TYR A 96 21.27 -5.74 -13.92
C TYR A 96 20.98 -7.04 -13.16
N CYS A 97 22.05 -7.71 -12.72
CA CYS A 97 21.91 -8.80 -11.75
C CYS A 97 21.43 -8.24 -10.40
N ARG A 98 21.00 -9.13 -9.50
CA ARG A 98 20.43 -8.74 -8.20
C ARG A 98 21.36 -7.84 -7.38
N ASP A 99 22.67 -8.03 -7.49
CA ASP A 99 23.64 -7.28 -6.71
C ASP A 99 23.98 -5.92 -7.33
N CYS A 100 24.11 -5.85 -8.66
CA CYS A 100 24.24 -4.56 -9.36
C CYS A 100 22.98 -3.71 -9.21
N TRP A 101 21.79 -4.32 -9.30
CA TRP A 101 20.53 -3.61 -9.06
C TRP A 101 20.47 -2.96 -7.68
N LYS A 102 20.92 -3.64 -6.62
CA LYS A 102 20.96 -3.06 -5.26
C LYS A 102 21.89 -1.86 -5.15
N LYS A 103 23.00 -1.84 -5.90
CA LYS A 103 23.97 -0.73 -5.93
C LYS A 103 23.43 0.46 -6.71
N ASN A 104 22.75 0.21 -7.83
CA ASN A 104 22.19 1.24 -8.71
C ASN A 104 20.77 1.68 -8.32
N ALA A 105 20.11 0.98 -7.38
CA ALA A 105 18.76 1.32 -6.95
C ALA A 105 18.75 2.72 -6.32
N PRO A 106 17.78 3.58 -6.69
CA PRO A 106 17.64 4.88 -6.06
C PRO A 106 17.45 4.69 -4.55
N ALA A 107 17.98 5.63 -3.76
CA ALA A 107 17.79 5.63 -2.32
C ALA A 107 16.30 5.48 -2.01
N LYS A 108 15.94 4.39 -1.34
CA LYS A 108 14.57 4.19 -0.89
C LYS A 108 14.30 5.26 0.15
N PHE A 109 13.44 6.21 -0.14
CA PHE A 109 12.94 7.13 0.88
C PHE A 109 12.31 6.29 1.98
N SER A 110 12.94 6.27 3.15
CA SER A 110 12.39 5.72 4.38
C SER A 110 11.09 6.47 4.65
N ARG A 111 9.96 5.76 4.63
CA ARG A 111 8.66 6.29 5.06
C ARG A 111 8.54 6.17 6.57
#